data_AF-A0A9Q0I5G6-F1
#
_entry.id   AF-A0A9Q0I5G6-F1
#
_cell.length_a   1.000
_cell.length_b   1.000
_cell.length_c   1.000
_cell.angle_alpha   90.00
_cell.angle_beta   90.00
_cell.angle_gamma   90.00
#
_symmetry.space_group_name_H-M   'P 1'
#
loop_
_entity.id
_entity.type
_entity.pdbx_description
1 polymer ?
#
loop_
_entity_poly.entity_id
_entity_poly.type
_entity_poly.pdbx_seq_one_letter_code
_entity_poly.pdbx_strand_id
1 'polypeptide(L)'
;MTKCIFNSRSCALSLSPPRCICGILKNKPRILVTHQLQFLKVADQILVLKEGNVVAQGGYTELQESGLDFTSLLKKQEEDDQQAMAEVFARTRTLSSTSTPSLSDAADLLPPLRTKQQAMLTDNSTSIQNDTTTPTADGELDLNFYLGVYGGLTVAVLTFGYMRSLLLFNVLVKSAQELHRRMFQAVLRTPLLFFDNNPVGRVLNRFAKDIGQMDSMLPKSIVDCIQVTMQVFGVIIVTAVVIPWILLLVFPLLLVFLFICRYFLQTSRSVKRLEATSRSPIFSHLSSTLQGLWTIRAFRAQERFQNLFEAHLDLHSECWFMYLATSRWFAMRLDAMCAIFISITTFSCVLLRDSKEPPTAEHCEGLGPHHTGRRVRTR
;
A
#
# COMPACT_ATOMS: atom_id res chain seq x y z
N MET A 1 45.07 -11.60 -6.36
CA MET A 1 44.95 -11.74 -4.90
C MET A 1 44.31 -13.10 -4.66
N THR A 2 44.86 -14.02 -3.87
CA THR A 2 45.22 -13.88 -2.45
C THR A 2 46.19 -15.00 -2.02
N LYS A 3 47.04 -14.75 -1.02
CA LYS A 3 47.95 -15.73 -0.42
C LYS A 3 47.19 -16.70 0.49
N CYS A 4 47.32 -18.01 0.27
CA CYS A 4 46.80 -19.06 1.13
C CYS A 4 47.92 -19.55 2.04
N ILE A 5 47.75 -19.44 3.36
CA ILE A 5 48.68 -19.97 4.35
C ILE A 5 48.20 -21.36 4.79
N PHE A 6 49.08 -22.36 4.76
CA PHE A 6 48.90 -23.64 5.44
C PHE A 6 49.64 -23.61 6.77
N ASN A 7 48.95 -23.93 7.87
CA ASN A 7 49.58 -24.11 9.18
C ASN A 7 49.30 -25.52 9.71
N SER A 8 50.34 -26.33 9.75
CA SER A 8 50.40 -27.67 10.32
C SER A 8 51.64 -27.80 11.23
N ARG A 9 51.33 -27.75 12.54
CA ARG A 9 51.89 -28.49 13.69
C ARG A 9 52.70 -27.79 14.76
N SER A 10 53.21 -26.56 14.66
CA SER A 10 53.73 -25.89 15.86
C SER A 10 53.88 -24.39 15.74
N CYS A 11 53.30 -23.67 16.71
CA CYS A 11 53.55 -22.25 16.88
C CYS A 11 53.82 -21.98 18.37
N ALA A 12 55.02 -21.51 18.67
CA ALA A 12 55.44 -21.04 19.99
C ALA A 12 55.84 -19.56 19.91
N LEU A 13 55.29 -18.79 20.87
CA LEU A 13 55.65 -17.43 21.35
C LEU A 13 55.96 -16.30 20.34
N SER A 14 55.10 -15.28 20.26
CA SER A 14 55.24 -13.97 20.96
C SER A 14 54.11 -12.99 20.51
N LEU A 15 53.97 -11.87 21.22
CA LEU A 15 52.83 -10.94 21.36
C LEU A 15 51.95 -10.59 20.12
N SER A 16 50.63 -10.61 20.36
CA SER A 16 49.51 -9.97 19.62
C SER A 16 49.15 -10.50 18.21
N PRO A 17 47.88 -10.40 17.79
CA PRO A 17 46.68 -11.29 17.83
C PRO A 17 46.71 -12.85 17.63
N PRO A 18 47.78 -13.68 17.75
CA PRO A 18 47.77 -15.03 17.18
C PRO A 18 47.14 -16.05 18.14
N ARG A 19 46.74 -15.66 19.37
CA ARG A 19 46.27 -16.60 20.40
C ARG A 19 44.98 -17.33 20.02
N CYS A 20 44.06 -16.69 19.30
CA CYS A 20 42.83 -17.35 18.87
C CYS A 20 43.11 -18.40 17.78
N ILE A 21 43.94 -18.06 16.79
CA ILE A 21 44.19 -18.92 15.62
C ILE A 21 45.27 -19.99 15.92
N CYS A 22 46.30 -19.65 16.69
CA CYS A 22 47.40 -20.54 17.04
C CYS A 22 47.23 -21.23 18.39
N GLY A 23 46.35 -20.73 19.27
CA GLY A 23 45.99 -21.37 20.53
C GLY A 23 44.79 -22.30 20.40
N ILE A 24 43.59 -21.73 20.20
CA ILE A 24 42.32 -22.49 20.22
C ILE A 24 42.28 -23.56 19.12
N LEU A 25 42.92 -23.30 17.98
CA LEU A 25 42.94 -24.20 16.81
C LEU A 25 44.26 -24.97 16.65
N LYS A 26 45.12 -25.04 17.68
CA LYS A 26 46.48 -25.62 17.59
C LYS A 26 46.53 -27.04 17.01
N ASN A 27 45.55 -27.88 17.36
CA ASN A 27 45.50 -29.29 16.95
C ASN A 27 44.67 -29.54 15.68
N LYS A 28 44.27 -28.49 14.96
CA LYS A 28 43.46 -28.60 13.75
C LYS A 28 44.25 -28.09 12.53
N PRO A 29 44.07 -28.69 11.34
CA PRO A 29 44.56 -28.11 10.10
C PRO A 29 43.93 -26.72 9.91
N ARG A 30 44.76 -25.72 9.62
CA ARG A 30 44.34 -24.32 9.50
C ARG A 30 44.76 -23.78 8.14
N ILE A 31 43.79 -23.25 7.42
CA ILE A 31 44.02 -22.49 6.19
C ILE A 31 43.65 -21.06 6.51
N LEU A 32 44.61 -20.15 6.42
CA LEU A 32 44.40 -18.72 6.63
C LEU A 32 44.59 -17.99 5.31
N VAL A 33 43.53 -17.35 4.84
CA VAL A 33 43.56 -16.46 3.68
C VAL A 33 43.72 -15.04 4.22
N THR A 34 44.86 -14.42 3.98
CA THR A 34 45.15 -13.08 4.53
C THR A 34 45.90 -12.20 3.52
N HIS A 35 45.55 -10.92 3.54
CA HIS A 35 46.31 -9.87 2.88
C HIS A 35 47.46 -9.35 3.73
N GLN A 36 47.34 -9.47 5.06
CA GLN A 36 48.31 -8.94 5.99
C GLN A 36 49.53 -9.85 6.08
N LEU A 37 50.65 -9.33 5.58
CA LEU A 37 51.87 -10.08 5.37
C LEU A 37 52.61 -10.42 6.67
N GLN A 38 52.32 -9.69 7.74
CA GLN A 38 52.85 -9.93 9.08
C GLN A 38 52.58 -11.35 9.62
N PHE A 39 51.48 -11.99 9.20
CA PHE A 39 51.13 -13.34 9.63
C PHE A 39 51.86 -14.45 8.87
N LEU A 40 52.54 -14.12 7.76
CA LEU A 40 53.28 -15.08 6.95
C LEU A 40 54.54 -15.59 7.65
N LYS A 41 55.14 -14.80 8.54
CA LYS A 41 56.35 -15.17 9.28
C LYS A 41 56.15 -16.40 10.20
N VAL A 42 54.89 -16.68 10.55
CA VAL A 42 54.51 -17.73 11.51
C VAL A 42 53.81 -18.91 10.80
N ALA A 43 53.81 -18.91 9.46
CA ALA A 43 53.24 -19.96 8.63
C ALA A 43 54.25 -21.09 8.37
N ASP A 44 53.79 -22.33 8.39
CA ASP A 44 54.62 -23.48 7.99
C ASP A 44 54.78 -23.56 6.47
N GLN A 45 53.72 -23.21 5.74
CA GLN A 45 53.65 -23.25 4.28
C GLN A 45 52.86 -22.04 3.77
N ILE A 46 53.39 -21.36 2.77
CA ILE A 46 52.76 -20.22 2.11
C ILE A 46 52.53 -20.60 0.65
N LEU A 47 51.30 -20.45 0.19
CA LEU A 47 50.85 -20.68 -1.18
C LEU A 47 50.43 -19.34 -1.79
N VAL A 48 51.06 -18.92 -2.88
CA VAL A 48 50.74 -17.67 -3.57
C VAL A 48 49.91 -17.97 -4.80
N LEU A 49 48.68 -17.47 -4.84
CA LEU A 49 47.77 -17.64 -5.97
C LEU A 49 47.70 -16.35 -6.81
N LYS A 50 47.84 -16.49 -8.14
CA LYS A 50 47.60 -15.43 -9.13
C LYS A 50 46.69 -16.00 -10.21
N GLU A 51 45.57 -15.34 -10.47
CA GLU A 51 44.61 -15.73 -11.52
C GLU A 51 44.15 -17.20 -11.42
N GLY A 52 43.97 -17.70 -10.19
CA GLY A 52 43.54 -19.08 -9.93
C GLY A 52 44.67 -20.13 -10.02
N ASN A 53 45.88 -19.74 -10.44
CA ASN A 53 47.05 -20.62 -10.52
C ASN A 53 47.99 -20.42 -9.33
N VAL A 54 48.63 -21.51 -8.89
CA VAL A 54 49.69 -21.46 -7.87
C VAL A 54 50.97 -20.97 -8.53
N VAL A 55 51.40 -19.76 -8.16
CA VAL A 55 52.64 -19.15 -8.69
C VAL A 55 53.85 -19.55 -7.86
N ALA A 56 53.67 -19.72 -6.56
CA ALA A 56 54.75 -20.06 -5.66
C ALA A 56 54.23 -20.78 -4.42
N GLN A 57 55.06 -21.68 -3.90
CA GLN A 57 54.77 -22.46 -2.71
C GLN A 57 56.09 -22.66 -1.94
N GLY A 58 56.08 -22.44 -0.63
CA GLY A 58 57.27 -22.65 0.20
C GLY A 58 57.17 -22.03 1.59
N GLY A 59 58.26 -22.12 2.34
CA GLY A 59 58.42 -21.40 3.62
C GLY A 59 58.62 -19.88 3.41
N TYR A 60 58.54 -19.09 4.48
CA TYR A 60 58.78 -17.64 4.40
C TYR A 60 60.17 -17.31 3.84
N THR A 61 61.20 -18.00 4.33
CA THR A 61 62.60 -17.80 3.91
C THR A 61 62.85 -18.25 2.47
N GLU A 62 62.29 -19.39 2.08
CA GLU A 62 62.41 -19.97 0.73
C GLU A 62 61.73 -19.07 -0.32
N LEU A 63 60.55 -18.54 0.00
CA LEU A 63 59.91 -17.54 -0.85
C LEU A 63 60.70 -16.23 -0.85
N GLN A 64 61.32 -15.84 0.27
CA GLN A 64 62.14 -14.63 0.33
C GLN A 64 63.33 -14.66 -0.66
N GLU A 65 63.95 -15.81 -0.78
CA GLU A 65 65.10 -16.05 -1.66
C GLU A 65 64.71 -16.21 -3.14
N SER A 66 63.49 -16.67 -3.42
CA SER A 66 62.99 -16.86 -4.78
C SER A 66 62.81 -15.57 -5.61
N GLY A 67 63.01 -14.38 -5.00
CA GLY A 67 62.99 -13.09 -5.71
C GLY A 67 61.63 -12.69 -6.29
N LEU A 68 60.57 -13.45 -5.99
CA LEU A 68 59.21 -13.13 -6.40
C LEU A 68 58.76 -11.79 -5.80
N ASP A 69 57.85 -11.13 -6.49
CA ASP A 69 57.33 -9.76 -6.26
C ASP A 69 56.53 -9.58 -4.93
N PHE A 70 56.86 -10.31 -3.86
CA PHE A 70 56.23 -10.18 -2.54
C PHE A 70 56.94 -9.16 -1.64
N THR A 71 58.22 -8.85 -1.89
CA THR A 71 58.99 -7.85 -1.11
C THR A 71 58.56 -6.43 -1.41
N SER A 72 58.13 -6.16 -2.64
CA SER A 72 57.48 -4.90 -3.06
C SER A 72 56.10 -4.73 -2.40
N LEU A 73 55.30 -5.81 -2.29
CA LEU A 73 54.01 -5.83 -1.59
C LEU A 73 54.15 -5.64 -0.07
N LEU A 74 55.25 -6.11 0.53
CA LEU A 74 55.57 -5.86 1.94
C LEU A 74 55.79 -4.37 2.23
N LYS A 75 56.57 -3.70 1.39
CA LYS A 75 56.84 -2.25 1.52
C LYS A 75 55.60 -1.41 1.26
N LYS A 76 54.79 -1.79 0.27
CA LYS A 76 53.56 -1.07 -0.10
C LYS A 76 52.48 -1.15 0.99
N GLN A 77 52.39 -2.27 1.72
CA GLN A 77 51.45 -2.43 2.83
C GLN A 77 51.80 -1.55 4.03
N GLU A 78 53.08 -1.35 4.35
CA GLU A 78 53.52 -0.43 5.42
C GLU A 78 53.16 1.04 5.09
N GLU A 79 53.18 1.41 3.81
CA GLU A 79 52.75 2.72 3.31
C GLU A 79 51.21 2.86 3.28
N ASP A 80 50.49 1.83 2.84
CA ASP A 80 49.02 1.79 2.76
C ASP A 80 48.36 1.79 4.16
N ASP A 81 48.94 1.10 5.16
CA ASP A 81 48.41 1.08 6.54
C ASP A 81 48.59 2.45 7.24
N GLN A 82 49.65 3.20 6.90
CA GLN A 82 49.85 4.58 7.34
C GLN A 82 48.89 5.55 6.64
N GLN A 83 48.63 5.34 5.34
CA GLN A 83 47.68 6.15 4.57
C GLN A 83 46.22 5.87 4.94
N ALA A 84 45.83 4.63 5.20
CA ALA A 84 44.47 4.27 5.61
C ALA A 84 44.09 4.84 6.98
N MET A 85 45.04 4.93 7.93
CA MET A 85 44.83 5.59 9.22
C MET A 85 44.61 7.11 9.05
N ALA A 86 45.29 7.74 8.09
CA ALA A 86 45.10 9.13 7.73
C ALA A 86 43.79 9.36 6.93
N GLU A 87 43.38 8.41 6.10
CA GLU A 87 42.19 8.49 5.26
C GLU A 87 40.89 8.24 6.05
N VAL A 88 40.91 7.40 7.09
CA VAL A 88 39.77 7.21 8.03
C VAL A 88 39.48 8.50 8.81
N PHE A 89 40.52 9.30 9.14
CA PHE A 89 40.35 10.62 9.76
C PHE A 89 39.83 11.68 8.77
N ALA A 90 40.03 11.48 7.47
CA ALA A 90 39.55 12.37 6.41
C ALA A 90 38.14 12.02 5.90
N ARG A 91 37.71 10.76 5.99
CA ARG A 91 36.42 10.26 5.43
C ARG A 91 35.17 10.53 6.28
N THR A 92 35.26 11.27 7.38
CA THR A 92 34.05 11.78 8.08
C THR A 92 33.37 12.94 7.34
N ARG A 93 33.92 13.42 6.22
CA ARG A 93 33.25 14.42 5.37
C ARG A 93 33.26 13.98 3.91
N THR A 94 32.08 13.97 3.29
CA THR A 94 31.73 13.66 1.88
C THR A 94 31.64 12.15 1.58
N LEU A 95 30.61 11.59 0.94
CA LEU A 95 29.80 12.01 -0.21
C LEU A 95 28.51 11.16 -0.31
N SER A 96 27.49 11.62 -1.04
CA SER A 96 26.86 10.76 -2.07
C SER A 96 25.96 11.52 -3.06
N SER A 97 26.39 11.45 -4.31
CA SER A 97 25.67 11.53 -5.59
C SER A 97 26.42 10.50 -6.45
N THR A 98 25.90 9.62 -7.30
CA THR A 98 24.63 9.35 -8.00
C THR A 98 24.83 7.95 -8.62
N SER A 99 23.78 7.20 -9.01
CA SER A 99 23.76 6.36 -10.24
C SER A 99 22.42 5.64 -10.46
N THR A 100 21.92 5.71 -11.70
CA THR A 100 21.01 4.78 -12.41
C THR A 100 21.83 4.15 -13.57
N PRO A 101 21.35 3.17 -14.41
CA PRO A 101 19.99 2.60 -14.58
C PRO A 101 19.91 1.04 -14.73
N SER A 102 18.70 0.45 -14.69
CA SER A 102 18.15 -0.53 -15.69
C SER A 102 16.96 -1.41 -15.19
N LEU A 103 15.94 -1.57 -16.07
CA LEU A 103 14.94 -2.66 -16.34
C LEU A 103 14.43 -3.59 -15.22
N SER A 104 13.18 -4.08 -15.15
CA SER A 104 11.92 -4.08 -15.94
C SER A 104 10.74 -4.22 -14.91
N ASP A 105 9.45 -3.99 -15.12
CA ASP A 105 8.53 -4.43 -16.18
C ASP A 105 7.15 -3.74 -16.04
N ALA A 106 6.40 -3.85 -17.15
CA ALA A 106 4.94 -3.82 -17.30
C ALA A 106 4.20 -2.50 -17.61
N ALA A 107 3.47 -2.61 -18.72
CA ALA A 107 2.19 -2.02 -19.11
C ALA A 107 2.17 -0.85 -20.11
N ASP A 108 1.56 -1.19 -21.25
CA ASP A 108 0.78 -0.40 -22.19
C ASP A 108 1.42 0.73 -22.99
N LEU A 109 1.45 0.50 -24.31
CA LEU A 109 1.32 1.55 -25.30
C LEU A 109 0.24 1.17 -26.33
N LEU A 110 -0.90 1.87 -26.26
CA LEU A 110 -1.69 2.26 -27.44
C LEU A 110 -2.38 3.61 -27.14
N PRO A 111 -2.24 4.58 -28.05
CA PRO A 111 -3.42 5.26 -28.63
C PRO A 111 -3.19 5.60 -30.13
N PRO A 112 -3.99 6.45 -30.79
CA PRO A 112 -5.42 6.29 -31.14
C PRO A 112 -5.68 6.48 -32.66
N LEU A 113 -6.96 6.42 -33.05
CA LEU A 113 -7.58 6.85 -34.33
C LEU A 113 -7.40 5.93 -35.55
N ARG A 114 -8.52 5.46 -36.14
CA ARG A 114 -9.13 6.03 -37.37
C ARG A 114 -10.28 5.15 -37.90
N THR A 115 -11.29 5.86 -38.38
CA THR A 115 -12.50 5.48 -39.13
C THR A 115 -12.22 4.66 -40.41
N LYS A 116 -13.11 3.69 -40.72
CA LYS A 116 -13.60 3.20 -42.05
C LYS A 116 -14.32 1.85 -41.80
N GLN A 117 -15.65 1.76 -41.81
CA GLN A 117 -16.55 1.58 -42.97
C GLN A 117 -16.32 0.27 -43.74
N GLN A 118 -17.29 -0.66 -43.71
CA GLN A 118 -18.05 -1.15 -44.88
C GLN A 118 -19.16 -2.17 -44.48
N ALA A 119 -20.36 -1.99 -45.08
CA ALA A 119 -21.41 -2.94 -45.53
C ALA A 119 -21.87 -4.09 -44.60
N MET A 120 -23.15 -4.45 -44.45
CA MET A 120 -24.29 -4.59 -45.38
C MET A 120 -25.52 -4.83 -44.45
N LEU A 121 -26.68 -4.17 -44.53
CA LEU A 121 -27.79 -4.35 -45.49
C LEU A 121 -28.86 -3.25 -45.22
N THR A 122 -29.19 -2.47 -46.25
CA THR A 122 -30.53 -1.88 -46.54
C THR A 122 -31.45 -3.01 -47.05
N ASP A 123 -32.78 -3.01 -47.07
CA ASP A 123 -33.87 -2.03 -47.00
C ASP A 123 -35.11 -2.84 -46.54
N ASN A 124 -36.09 -2.21 -45.87
CA ASN A 124 -37.41 -2.10 -46.51
C ASN A 124 -38.31 -1.08 -45.79
N SER A 125 -38.70 -0.10 -46.59
CA SER A 125 -39.73 0.89 -46.34
C SER A 125 -41.11 0.24 -46.24
N THR A 126 -41.92 0.62 -45.26
CA THR A 126 -43.36 0.82 -45.47
C THR A 126 -43.84 1.98 -44.60
N SER A 127 -44.20 3.06 -45.29
CA SER A 127 -45.02 4.15 -44.82
C SER A 127 -46.40 3.66 -44.39
N ILE A 128 -46.84 4.01 -43.19
CA ILE A 128 -48.26 4.26 -42.90
C ILE A 128 -48.34 5.54 -42.07
N GLN A 129 -48.71 6.62 -42.75
CA GLN A 129 -49.36 7.77 -42.11
C GLN A 129 -50.70 7.30 -41.56
N ASN A 130 -51.05 7.76 -40.36
CA ASN A 130 -52.43 8.05 -40.00
C ASN A 130 -52.41 9.19 -38.97
N ASP A 131 -52.60 10.40 -39.49
CA ASP A 131 -53.12 11.51 -38.70
C ASP A 131 -54.51 11.14 -38.19
N THR A 132 -54.73 11.29 -36.89
CA THR A 132 -56.06 11.59 -36.35
C THR A 132 -55.91 12.50 -35.15
N THR A 133 -56.01 13.80 -35.42
CA THR A 133 -56.43 14.80 -34.43
C THR A 133 -57.85 14.48 -33.96
N THR A 134 -58.02 14.17 -32.68
CA THR A 134 -59.22 14.57 -31.90
C THR A 134 -58.81 14.93 -30.47
N PRO A 135 -59.35 16.01 -29.89
CA PRO A 135 -58.95 16.52 -28.59
C PRO A 135 -59.78 15.87 -27.47
N THR A 136 -59.14 15.20 -26.54
CA THR A 136 -59.76 14.84 -25.25
C THR A 136 -58.70 14.94 -24.15
N ALA A 137 -58.92 15.92 -23.27
CA ALA A 137 -58.15 16.14 -22.07
C ALA A 137 -58.35 14.97 -21.10
N ASP A 138 -57.31 14.18 -20.87
CA ASP A 138 -57.13 13.30 -19.72
C ASP A 138 -55.63 13.01 -19.53
N GLY A 139 -54.91 13.94 -18.89
CA GLY A 139 -53.62 13.70 -18.22
C GLY A 139 -52.59 12.80 -18.90
N GLU A 140 -52.32 12.95 -20.20
CA GLU A 140 -51.14 12.33 -20.83
C GLU A 140 -49.91 12.97 -20.17
N LEU A 141 -49.20 12.23 -19.30
CA LEU A 141 -47.90 12.69 -18.81
C LEU A 141 -47.06 13.03 -20.03
N ASP A 142 -46.62 14.29 -20.14
CA ASP A 142 -45.73 14.74 -21.21
C ASP A 142 -44.40 13.96 -21.11
N LEU A 143 -44.36 12.79 -21.74
CA LEU A 143 -43.24 11.87 -21.71
C LEU A 143 -41.96 12.58 -22.16
N ASN A 144 -42.10 13.45 -23.16
CA ASN A 144 -41.03 14.31 -23.67
C ASN A 144 -40.50 15.30 -22.62
N PHE A 145 -41.37 15.85 -21.78
CA PHE A 145 -40.97 16.74 -20.68
C PHE A 145 -40.17 15.99 -19.63
N TYR A 146 -40.67 14.84 -19.14
CA TYR A 146 -39.94 14.03 -18.15
C TYR A 146 -38.62 13.48 -18.70
N LEU A 147 -38.61 13.01 -19.94
CA LEU A 147 -37.39 12.53 -20.61
C LEU A 147 -36.35 13.65 -20.74
N GLY A 148 -36.80 14.86 -21.08
CA GLY A 148 -35.96 16.07 -21.12
C GLY A 148 -35.38 16.43 -19.76
N VAL A 149 -36.21 16.40 -18.70
CA VAL A 149 -35.77 16.69 -17.32
C VAL A 149 -34.75 15.65 -16.83
N TYR A 150 -35.02 14.35 -16.97
CA TYR A 150 -34.09 13.29 -16.56
C TYR A 150 -32.80 13.30 -17.39
N GLY A 151 -32.90 13.55 -18.69
CA GLY A 151 -31.74 13.72 -19.57
C GLY A 151 -30.88 14.91 -19.13
N GLY A 152 -31.49 16.06 -18.90
CA GLY A 152 -30.81 17.26 -18.40
C GLY A 152 -30.14 17.04 -17.05
N LEU A 153 -30.84 16.40 -16.10
CA LEU A 153 -30.29 16.08 -14.78
C LEU A 153 -29.09 15.13 -14.87
N THR A 154 -29.16 14.13 -15.75
CA THR A 154 -28.07 13.16 -15.97
C THR A 154 -26.84 13.84 -16.55
N VAL A 155 -27.00 14.69 -17.57
CA VAL A 155 -25.90 15.47 -18.15
C VAL A 155 -25.30 16.42 -17.12
N ALA A 156 -26.14 17.06 -16.28
CA ALA A 156 -25.67 17.91 -15.20
C ALA A 156 -24.83 17.12 -14.18
N VAL A 157 -25.31 15.96 -13.71
CA VAL A 157 -24.56 15.11 -12.76
C VAL A 157 -23.23 14.66 -13.34
N LEU A 158 -23.18 14.25 -14.61
CA LEU A 158 -21.93 13.87 -15.28
C LEU A 158 -20.96 15.05 -15.37
N THR A 159 -21.46 16.23 -15.76
CA THR A 159 -20.64 17.43 -15.91
C THR A 159 -20.09 17.91 -14.57
N PHE A 160 -20.94 18.00 -13.54
CA PHE A 160 -20.53 18.38 -12.20
C PHE A 160 -19.60 17.34 -11.56
N GLY A 161 -19.88 16.05 -11.76
CA GLY A 161 -19.04 14.95 -11.28
C GLY A 161 -17.63 14.99 -11.89
N TYR A 162 -17.55 15.18 -13.21
CA TYR A 162 -16.28 15.33 -13.91
C TYR A 162 -15.53 16.60 -13.47
N MET A 163 -16.21 17.75 -13.41
CA MET A 163 -15.63 19.00 -12.95
C MET A 163 -15.11 18.89 -11.51
N ARG A 164 -15.89 18.29 -10.60
CA ARG A 164 -15.47 18.02 -9.21
C ARG A 164 -14.22 17.14 -9.17
N SER A 165 -14.19 16.05 -9.95
CA SER A 165 -13.05 15.13 -10.00
C SER A 165 -11.77 15.85 -10.43
N LEU A 166 -11.84 16.64 -11.50
CA LEU A 166 -10.72 17.45 -11.98
C LEU A 166 -10.27 18.49 -10.95
N LEU A 167 -11.21 19.20 -10.30
CA LEU A 167 -10.88 20.20 -9.29
C LEU A 167 -10.17 19.55 -8.09
N LEU A 168 -10.71 18.47 -7.55
CA LEU A 168 -10.12 17.78 -6.40
C LEU A 168 -8.75 17.19 -6.73
N PHE A 169 -8.60 16.57 -7.91
CA PHE A 169 -7.31 16.05 -8.36
C PHE A 169 -6.27 17.17 -8.45
N ASN A 170 -6.61 18.29 -9.09
CA ASN A 170 -5.72 19.44 -9.21
C ASN A 170 -5.32 20.05 -7.86
N VAL A 171 -6.27 20.22 -6.94
CA VAL A 171 -6.02 20.75 -5.59
C VAL A 171 -5.08 19.83 -4.82
N LEU A 172 -5.29 18.51 -4.89
CA LEU A 172 -4.48 17.57 -4.13
C LEU A 172 -3.08 17.40 -4.68
N VAL A 173 -2.91 17.33 -6.00
CA VAL A 173 -1.58 17.28 -6.61
C VAL A 173 -0.79 18.56 -6.30
N LYS A 174 -1.42 19.73 -6.41
CA LYS A 174 -0.77 21.00 -6.04
C LYS A 174 -0.39 21.03 -4.56
N SER A 175 -1.24 20.51 -3.69
CA SER A 175 -0.98 20.46 -2.24
C SER A 175 0.17 19.50 -1.90
N ALA A 176 0.24 18.33 -2.55
CA ALA A 176 1.32 17.37 -2.41
C ALA A 176 2.67 17.96 -2.85
N GLN A 177 2.70 18.61 -4.02
CA GLN A 177 3.89 19.31 -4.54
C GLN A 177 4.36 20.41 -3.59
N GLU A 178 3.43 21.21 -3.08
CA GLU A 178 3.72 22.28 -2.13
C GLU A 178 4.26 21.73 -0.80
N LEU A 179 3.72 20.62 -0.29
CA LEU A 179 4.23 20.00 0.91
C LEU A 179 5.64 19.45 0.72
N HIS A 180 5.90 18.74 -0.39
CA HIS A 180 7.24 18.26 -0.73
C HIS A 180 8.23 19.42 -0.80
N ARG A 181 7.87 20.51 -1.49
CA ARG A 181 8.68 21.73 -1.62
C ARG A 181 9.00 22.36 -0.27
N ARG A 182 8.00 22.51 0.59
CA ARG A 182 8.18 23.06 1.96
C ARG A 182 9.07 22.17 2.81
N MET A 183 8.88 20.85 2.75
CA MET A 183 9.68 19.91 3.53
C MET A 183 11.13 19.92 3.07
N PHE A 184 11.38 19.92 1.76
CA PHE A 184 12.72 20.03 1.18
C PHE A 184 13.41 21.33 1.61
N GLN A 185 12.71 22.47 1.47
CA GLN A 185 13.23 23.77 1.87
C GLN A 185 13.51 23.85 3.39
N ALA A 186 12.67 23.25 4.22
CA ALA A 186 12.89 23.18 5.66
C ALA A 186 14.16 22.39 6.00
N VAL A 187 14.35 21.21 5.39
CA VAL A 187 15.53 20.36 5.62
C VAL A 187 16.82 21.07 5.21
N LEU A 188 16.84 21.77 4.07
CA LEU A 188 18.00 22.54 3.62
C LEU A 188 18.37 23.71 4.54
N ARG A 189 17.40 24.26 5.28
CA ARG A 189 17.59 25.39 6.20
C ARG A 189 17.87 24.97 7.65
N THR A 190 17.83 23.68 7.95
CA THR A 190 17.98 23.17 9.31
C THR A 190 19.47 23.14 9.70
N PRO A 191 19.86 23.52 10.95
CA PRO A 191 21.26 23.48 11.38
C PRO A 191 21.84 22.06 11.34
N LEU A 192 23.16 21.96 11.18
CA LEU A 192 23.88 20.68 11.09
C LEU A 192 23.60 19.75 12.30
N LEU A 193 23.40 20.34 13.49
CA LEU A 193 23.04 19.62 14.72
C LEU A 193 21.80 18.72 14.57
N PHE A 194 20.86 19.06 13.68
CA PHE A 194 19.72 18.21 13.39
C PHE A 194 20.13 16.89 12.76
N PHE A 195 21.10 16.91 11.83
CA PHE A 195 21.57 15.72 11.13
C PHE A 195 22.48 14.84 11.99
N ASP A 196 23.12 15.41 13.01
CA ASP A 196 23.84 14.63 14.02
C ASP A 196 22.89 13.82 14.91
N ASN A 197 21.73 14.40 15.27
CA ASN A 197 20.71 13.74 16.08
C ASN A 197 19.71 12.87 15.28
N ASN A 198 19.61 13.09 13.97
CA ASN A 198 18.68 12.40 13.10
C ASN A 198 19.42 11.73 11.94
N PRO A 199 19.54 10.39 11.93
CA PRO A 199 20.25 9.69 10.88
C PRO A 199 19.60 9.98 9.53
N VAL A 200 20.43 10.15 8.50
CA VAL A 200 19.98 10.48 7.12
C VAL A 200 18.91 9.51 6.62
N GLY A 201 19.00 8.22 6.99
CA GLY A 201 17.99 7.22 6.64
C GLY A 201 16.58 7.52 7.16
N ARG A 202 16.43 8.15 8.34
CA ARG A 202 15.12 8.56 8.88
C ARG A 202 14.51 9.68 8.04
N VAL A 203 15.34 10.66 7.65
CA VAL A 203 14.92 11.76 6.78
C VAL A 203 14.54 11.23 5.39
N LEU A 204 15.36 10.34 4.81
CA LEU A 204 15.08 9.71 3.53
C LEU A 204 13.79 8.89 3.54
N ASN A 205 13.56 8.09 4.58
CA ASN A 205 12.32 7.32 4.71
C ASN A 205 11.08 8.23 4.78
N ARG A 206 11.21 9.43 5.35
CA ARG A 206 10.13 10.42 5.35
C ARG A 206 9.85 10.99 3.95
N PHE A 207 10.88 11.23 3.14
CA PHE A 207 10.69 11.66 1.74
C PHE A 207 10.21 10.53 0.81
N ALA A 208 10.59 9.28 1.07
CA ALA A 208 10.21 8.16 0.23
C ALA A 208 8.87 7.55 0.66
N LYS A 209 8.81 6.98 1.87
CA LYS A 209 7.68 6.18 2.34
C LYS A 209 6.52 7.04 2.81
N ASP A 210 6.77 8.05 3.64
CA ASP A 210 5.70 8.83 4.26
C ASP A 210 5.02 9.75 3.23
N ILE A 211 5.79 10.43 2.37
CA ILE A 211 5.23 11.14 1.22
C ILE A 211 4.51 10.17 0.29
N GLY A 212 5.10 9.01 -0.04
CA GLY A 212 4.46 8.04 -0.93
C GLY A 212 3.11 7.54 -0.41
N GLN A 213 2.98 7.31 0.90
CA GLN A 213 1.69 6.98 1.53
C GLN A 213 0.72 8.16 1.48
N MET A 214 1.20 9.37 1.72
CA MET A 214 0.39 10.57 1.64
C MET A 214 -0.13 10.80 0.22
N ASP A 215 0.70 10.64 -0.81
CA ASP A 215 0.34 10.90 -2.21
C ASP A 215 -0.58 9.84 -2.80
N SER A 216 -0.55 8.61 -2.28
CA SER A 216 -1.36 7.49 -2.81
C SER A 216 -2.64 7.23 -2.03
N MET A 217 -2.62 7.33 -0.69
CA MET A 217 -3.75 6.95 0.16
C MET A 217 -4.59 8.13 0.64
N LEU A 218 -3.96 9.29 0.89
CA LEU A 218 -4.67 10.48 1.33
C LEU A 218 -5.67 10.98 0.28
N PRO A 219 -5.36 11.00 -1.03
CA PRO A 219 -6.31 11.48 -2.02
C PRO A 219 -7.61 10.72 -2.06
N LYS A 220 -7.50 9.40 -2.13
CA LYS A 220 -8.66 8.52 -2.10
C LYS A 220 -9.49 8.77 -0.84
N SER A 221 -8.83 8.82 0.33
CA SER A 221 -9.50 9.01 1.62
C SER A 221 -10.24 10.35 1.73
N ILE A 222 -9.65 11.45 1.24
CA ILE A 222 -10.28 12.78 1.25
C ILE A 222 -11.47 12.82 0.28
N VAL A 223 -11.30 12.30 -0.93
CA VAL A 223 -12.37 12.26 -1.94
C VAL A 223 -13.56 11.43 -1.41
N ASP A 224 -13.30 10.26 -0.86
CA ASP A 224 -14.31 9.39 -0.26
C ASP A 224 -15.00 10.09 0.92
N CYS A 225 -14.24 10.75 1.80
CA CYS A 225 -14.79 11.49 2.94
C CYS A 225 -15.73 12.61 2.49
N ILE A 226 -15.31 13.44 1.52
CA ILE A 226 -16.14 14.53 0.99
C ILE A 226 -17.37 13.96 0.28
N GLN A 227 -17.21 12.88 -0.50
CA GLN A 227 -18.30 12.23 -1.22
C GLN A 227 -19.36 11.67 -0.27
N VAL A 228 -18.95 10.82 0.68
CA VAL A 228 -19.85 10.18 1.63
C VAL A 228 -20.54 11.22 2.51
N THR A 229 -19.81 12.25 2.97
CA THR A 229 -20.42 13.34 3.76
C THR A 229 -21.52 14.05 2.98
N MET A 230 -21.24 14.48 1.74
CA MET A 230 -22.25 15.13 0.89
C MET A 230 -23.43 14.21 0.57
N GLN A 231 -23.17 12.92 0.32
CA GLN A 231 -24.21 11.93 0.05
C GLN A 231 -25.14 11.72 1.26
N VAL A 232 -24.58 11.63 2.47
CA VAL A 232 -25.36 11.51 3.72
C VAL A 232 -26.25 12.73 3.92
N PHE A 233 -25.72 13.94 3.73
CA PHE A 233 -26.54 15.16 3.81
C PHE A 233 -27.67 15.17 2.77
N GLY A 234 -27.38 14.78 1.52
CA GLY A 234 -28.38 14.69 0.47
C GLY A 234 -29.52 13.71 0.80
N VAL A 235 -29.18 12.51 1.29
CA VAL A 235 -30.17 11.50 1.70
C VAL A 235 -31.04 12.01 2.85
N ILE A 236 -30.45 12.67 3.85
CA ILE A 236 -31.19 13.22 4.99
C ILE A 236 -32.17 14.30 4.52
N ILE A 237 -31.75 15.23 3.64
CA ILE A 237 -32.59 16.30 3.11
C ILE A 237 -33.77 15.73 2.33
N VAL A 238 -33.53 14.81 1.39
CA VAL A 238 -34.59 14.19 0.58
C VAL A 238 -35.58 13.44 1.49
N THR A 239 -35.07 12.69 2.45
CA THR A 239 -35.93 11.95 3.41
C THR A 239 -36.78 12.88 4.26
N ALA A 240 -36.21 14.00 4.74
CA ALA A 240 -36.92 14.98 5.55
C ALA A 240 -38.06 15.68 4.78
N VAL A 241 -37.89 15.92 3.48
CA VAL A 241 -38.92 16.52 2.62
C VAL A 241 -40.04 15.53 2.29
N VAL A 242 -39.70 14.26 2.02
CA VAL A 242 -40.68 13.26 1.57
C VAL A 242 -41.54 12.73 2.73
N ILE A 243 -40.92 12.31 3.84
CA ILE A 243 -41.65 11.82 5.03
C ILE A 243 -40.91 12.30 6.31
N PRO A 244 -41.26 13.48 6.86
CA PRO A 244 -40.54 14.05 8.01
C PRO A 244 -40.62 13.17 9.27
N TRP A 245 -41.67 12.37 9.42
CA TRP A 245 -41.84 11.45 10.56
C TRP A 245 -40.76 10.35 10.62
N ILE A 246 -40.16 9.95 9.49
CA ILE A 246 -39.06 8.96 9.47
C ILE A 246 -37.81 9.51 10.17
N LEU A 247 -37.62 10.83 10.22
CA LEU A 247 -36.47 11.44 10.90
C LEU A 247 -36.44 11.10 12.40
N LEU A 248 -37.61 10.96 13.02
CA LEU A 248 -37.73 10.55 14.42
C LEU A 248 -37.19 9.13 14.65
N LEU A 249 -37.35 8.24 13.67
CA LEU A 249 -36.80 6.87 13.69
C LEU A 249 -35.28 6.85 13.41
N VAL A 250 -34.79 7.76 12.57
CA VAL A 250 -33.36 7.89 12.23
C VAL A 250 -32.55 8.39 13.43
N PHE A 251 -33.09 9.26 14.28
CA PHE A 251 -32.38 9.83 15.43
C PHE A 251 -31.86 8.80 16.46
N PRO A 252 -32.66 7.86 17.00
CA PRO A 252 -32.16 6.84 17.92
C PRO A 252 -31.17 5.90 17.23
N LEU A 253 -31.39 5.57 15.95
CA LEU A 253 -30.46 4.76 15.16
C LEU A 253 -29.10 5.45 15.02
N LEU A 254 -29.09 6.77 14.81
CA LEU A 254 -27.88 7.59 14.74
C LEU A 254 -27.11 7.57 16.07
N LEU A 255 -27.80 7.67 17.21
CA LEU A 255 -27.15 7.59 18.53
C LEU A 255 -26.45 6.23 18.73
N VAL A 256 -27.14 5.14 18.39
CA VAL A 256 -26.57 3.78 18.46
C VAL A 256 -25.40 3.63 17.49
N PHE A 257 -25.53 4.14 16.26
CA PHE A 257 -24.44 4.17 15.29
C PHE A 257 -23.21 4.91 15.82
N LEU A 258 -23.39 6.10 16.40
CA LEU A 258 -22.29 6.89 16.96
C LEU A 258 -21.60 6.18 18.13
N PHE A 259 -22.38 5.49 18.99
CA PHE A 259 -21.83 4.68 20.08
C PHE A 259 -20.98 3.52 19.56
N ILE A 260 -21.50 2.72 18.61
CA ILE A 260 -20.77 1.61 17.99
C ILE A 260 -19.54 2.12 17.24
N CYS A 261 -19.66 3.22 16.49
CA CYS A 261 -18.55 3.86 15.79
C CYS A 261 -17.44 4.30 16.74
N ARG A 262 -17.77 4.92 17.88
CA ARG A 262 -16.79 5.32 18.90
C ARG A 262 -16.02 4.10 19.42
N TYR A 263 -16.73 3.04 19.77
CA TYR A 263 -16.13 1.80 20.26
C TYR A 263 -15.22 1.14 19.20
N PHE A 264 -15.71 1.02 17.97
CA PHE A 264 -14.95 0.48 16.84
C PHE A 264 -13.70 1.30 16.55
N LEU A 265 -13.80 2.63 16.46
CA LEU A 265 -12.66 3.50 16.14
C LEU A 265 -11.56 3.40 17.19
N GLN A 266 -11.90 3.36 18.47
CA GLN A 266 -10.91 3.22 19.54
C GLN A 266 -10.19 1.87 19.48
N THR A 267 -10.95 0.79 19.29
CA THR A 267 -10.42 -0.58 19.22
C THR A 267 -9.57 -0.76 17.96
N SER A 268 -10.11 -0.41 16.79
CA SER A 268 -9.46 -0.55 15.50
C SER A 268 -8.14 0.23 15.42
N ARG A 269 -8.09 1.46 15.95
CA ARG A 269 -6.82 2.23 16.04
C ARG A 269 -5.76 1.53 16.88
N SER A 270 -6.15 0.96 18.01
CA SER A 270 -5.24 0.26 18.91
C SER A 270 -4.69 -1.02 18.27
N VAL A 271 -5.57 -1.81 17.63
CA VAL A 271 -5.19 -3.02 16.88
C VAL A 271 -4.33 -2.68 15.67
N LYS A 272 -4.66 -1.62 14.94
CA LYS A 272 -3.88 -1.16 13.78
C LYS A 272 -2.48 -0.70 14.17
N ARG A 273 -2.33 -0.05 15.33
CA ARG A 273 -1.01 0.30 15.89
C ARG A 273 -0.19 -0.94 16.25
N LEU A 274 -0.84 -1.96 16.82
CA LEU A 274 -0.18 -3.23 17.14
C LEU A 274 0.33 -3.94 15.88
N GLU A 275 -0.51 -4.02 14.83
CA GLU A 275 -0.13 -4.56 13.51
C GLU A 275 1.03 -3.79 12.86
N ALA A 276 1.00 -2.45 12.92
CA ALA A 276 2.08 -1.65 12.39
C ALA A 276 3.42 -1.89 13.12
N THR A 277 3.37 -2.12 14.43
CA THR A 277 4.56 -2.36 15.26
C THR A 277 5.13 -3.77 15.02
N SER A 278 4.27 -4.78 14.89
CA SER A 278 4.69 -6.17 14.63
C SER A 278 5.29 -6.38 13.23
N ARG A 279 5.02 -5.47 12.29
CA ARG A 279 5.57 -5.53 10.92
C ARG A 279 7.06 -5.21 10.82
N SER A 280 7.60 -4.35 11.68
CA SER A 280 8.99 -3.86 11.58
C SER A 280 10.06 -4.94 11.80
N PRO A 281 9.94 -5.84 12.80
CA PRO A 281 10.90 -6.92 13.02
C PRO A 281 11.13 -7.83 11.81
N ILE A 282 10.10 -8.09 11.00
CA ILE A 282 10.18 -8.91 9.79
C ILE A 282 11.23 -8.33 8.83
N PHE A 283 11.13 -7.03 8.53
CA PHE A 283 12.06 -6.36 7.62
C PHE A 283 13.47 -6.25 8.21
N SER A 284 13.58 -5.98 9.51
CA SER A 284 14.87 -5.91 10.18
C SER A 284 15.58 -7.27 10.17
N HIS A 285 14.86 -8.36 10.48
CA HIS A 285 15.40 -9.71 10.46
C HIS A 285 15.83 -10.12 9.05
N LEU A 286 15.00 -9.81 8.05
CA LEU A 286 15.32 -10.06 6.64
C LEU A 286 16.59 -9.32 6.21
N SER A 287 16.71 -8.02 6.53
CA SER A 287 17.90 -7.22 6.21
C SER A 287 19.16 -7.80 6.86
N SER A 288 19.12 -8.14 8.14
CA SER A 288 20.25 -8.75 8.86
C SER A 288 20.62 -10.12 8.28
N THR A 289 19.63 -10.92 7.88
CA THR A 289 19.85 -12.23 7.25
C THR A 289 20.53 -12.09 5.89
N LEU A 290 20.12 -11.12 5.07
CA LEU A 290 20.73 -10.87 3.77
C LEU A 290 22.19 -10.39 3.91
N GLN A 291 22.47 -9.49 4.84
CA GLN A 291 23.83 -9.02 5.12
C GLN A 291 24.72 -10.11 5.73
N GLY A 292 24.15 -11.04 6.51
CA GLY A 292 24.88 -12.12 7.19
C GLY A 292 24.82 -13.48 6.47
N LEU A 293 24.36 -13.53 5.23
CA LEU A 293 23.96 -14.78 4.58
C LEU A 293 25.09 -15.82 4.50
N TRP A 294 26.30 -15.36 4.17
CA TRP A 294 27.50 -16.21 4.13
C TRP A 294 27.82 -16.81 5.51
N THR A 295 27.73 -16.01 6.57
CA THR A 295 27.97 -16.46 7.94
C THR A 295 26.93 -17.50 8.36
N ILE A 296 25.65 -17.25 8.11
CA ILE A 296 24.57 -18.17 8.46
C ILE A 296 24.76 -19.53 7.77
N ARG A 297 25.14 -19.52 6.49
CA ARG A 297 25.45 -20.74 5.72
C ARG A 297 26.70 -21.46 6.23
N ALA A 298 27.75 -20.72 6.57
CA ALA A 298 29.00 -21.28 7.10
C ALA A 298 28.78 -21.99 8.44
N PHE A 299 27.94 -21.43 9.32
CA PHE A 299 27.59 -22.02 10.62
C PHE A 299 26.44 -23.04 10.55
N ARG A 300 25.88 -23.29 9.36
CA ARG A 300 24.70 -24.16 9.14
C ARG A 300 23.51 -23.82 10.06
N ALA A 301 23.29 -22.53 10.30
CA ALA A 301 22.26 -22.04 11.23
C ALA A 301 20.95 -21.60 10.53
N GLN A 302 20.69 -22.09 9.31
CA GLN A 302 19.55 -21.65 8.48
C GLN A 302 18.21 -21.91 9.17
N GLU A 303 18.00 -23.11 9.72
CA GLU A 303 16.75 -23.52 10.37
C GLU A 303 16.41 -22.60 11.56
N ARG A 304 17.41 -22.25 12.38
CA ARG A 304 17.22 -21.32 13.49
C ARG A 304 16.74 -19.94 13.03
N PHE A 305 17.31 -19.41 11.94
CA PHE A 305 16.90 -18.12 11.39
C PHE A 305 15.53 -18.21 10.69
N GLN A 306 15.19 -19.34 10.08
CA GLN A 306 13.88 -19.59 9.49
C GLN A 306 12.79 -19.61 10.57
N ASN A 307 12.96 -20.41 11.63
CA ASN A 307 12.00 -20.49 12.73
C ASN A 307 11.78 -19.12 13.42
N LEU A 308 12.84 -18.31 13.55
CA LEU A 308 12.73 -16.96 14.11
C LEU A 308 11.96 -16.02 13.16
N PHE A 309 12.17 -16.14 11.85
CA PHE A 309 11.43 -15.37 10.85
C PHE A 309 9.94 -15.76 10.82
N GLU A 310 9.64 -17.05 10.88
CA GLU A 310 8.27 -17.58 10.97
C GLU A 310 7.56 -17.03 12.22
N ALA A 311 8.20 -17.04 13.39
CA ALA A 311 7.62 -16.48 14.61
C ALA A 311 7.26 -14.98 14.47
N HIS A 312 8.08 -14.19 13.75
CA HIS A 312 7.76 -12.79 13.45
C HIS A 312 6.59 -12.65 12.47
N LEU A 313 6.50 -13.53 11.47
CA LEU A 313 5.39 -13.57 10.51
C LEU A 313 4.08 -13.97 11.17
N ASP A 314 4.10 -14.97 12.06
CA ASP A 314 2.92 -15.46 12.77
C ASP A 314 2.33 -14.37 13.66
N LEU A 315 3.17 -13.68 14.45
CA LEU A 315 2.73 -12.57 15.30
C LEU A 315 2.12 -11.42 14.47
N HIS A 316 2.73 -11.11 13.32
CA HIS A 316 2.19 -10.10 12.42
C HIS A 316 0.85 -10.53 11.81
N SER A 317 0.76 -11.79 11.39
CA SER A 317 -0.44 -12.37 10.79
C SER A 317 -1.60 -12.45 11.78
N GLU A 318 -1.34 -12.78 13.05
CA GLU A 318 -2.32 -12.75 14.14
C GLU A 318 -2.87 -11.33 14.34
N CYS A 319 -1.98 -10.33 14.40
CA CYS A 319 -2.38 -8.92 14.54
C CYS A 319 -3.21 -8.44 13.33
N TRP A 320 -2.79 -8.81 12.12
CA TRP A 320 -3.49 -8.50 10.88
C TRP A 320 -4.88 -9.14 10.84
N PHE A 321 -4.98 -10.42 11.21
CA PHE A 321 -6.26 -11.13 11.31
C PHE A 321 -7.20 -10.45 12.32
N MET A 322 -6.70 -10.07 13.49
CA MET A 322 -7.48 -9.35 14.50
C MET A 322 -7.99 -8.00 13.98
N TYR A 323 -7.20 -7.28 13.17
CA TYR A 323 -7.64 -6.06 12.50
C TYR A 323 -8.80 -6.33 11.52
N LEU A 324 -8.69 -7.37 10.68
CA LEU A 324 -9.76 -7.77 9.76
C LEU A 324 -11.02 -8.19 10.50
N ALA A 325 -10.89 -9.00 11.54
CA ALA A 325 -12.01 -9.46 12.36
C ALA A 325 -12.76 -8.28 13.00
N THR A 326 -12.04 -7.28 13.50
CA THR A 326 -12.63 -6.04 14.06
C THR A 326 -13.41 -5.27 13.00
N SER A 327 -12.89 -5.16 11.77
CA SER A 327 -13.59 -4.51 10.66
C SER A 327 -14.85 -5.28 10.24
N ARG A 328 -14.78 -6.62 10.18
CA ARG A 328 -15.93 -7.47 9.85
C ARG A 328 -17.01 -7.41 10.90
N TRP A 329 -16.64 -7.41 12.18
CA TRP A 329 -17.57 -7.24 13.29
C TRP A 329 -18.35 -5.93 13.16
N PHE A 330 -17.67 -4.82 12.86
CA PHE A 330 -18.33 -3.53 12.67
C PHE A 330 -19.28 -3.54 11.46
N ALA A 331 -18.86 -4.09 10.33
CA ALA A 331 -19.69 -4.23 9.13
C ALA A 331 -20.97 -5.02 9.41
N MET A 332 -20.87 -6.20 10.05
CA MET A 332 -22.04 -7.02 10.40
C MET A 332 -23.03 -6.27 11.31
N ARG A 333 -22.54 -5.41 12.22
CA ARG A 333 -23.42 -4.59 13.07
C ARG A 333 -24.11 -3.48 12.28
N LEU A 334 -23.42 -2.85 11.32
CA LEU A 334 -24.05 -1.88 10.42
C LEU A 334 -25.13 -2.52 9.56
N ASP A 335 -24.85 -3.69 8.98
CA ASP A 335 -25.82 -4.43 8.15
C ASP A 335 -27.07 -4.81 8.96
N ALA A 336 -26.89 -5.26 10.20
CA ALA A 336 -28.00 -5.55 11.11
C ALA A 336 -28.83 -4.29 11.42
N MET A 337 -28.19 -3.14 11.67
CA MET A 337 -28.87 -1.86 11.89
C MET A 337 -29.66 -1.43 10.65
N CYS A 338 -29.09 -1.57 9.46
CA CYS A 338 -29.77 -1.30 8.19
C CYS A 338 -30.97 -2.23 7.99
N ALA A 339 -30.84 -3.53 8.26
CA ALA A 339 -31.93 -4.50 8.13
C ALA A 339 -33.10 -4.18 9.08
N ILE A 340 -32.80 -3.83 10.35
CA ILE A 340 -33.81 -3.39 11.32
C ILE A 340 -34.51 -2.12 10.84
N PHE A 341 -33.75 -1.12 10.39
CA PHE A 341 -34.30 0.15 9.90
C PHE A 341 -35.23 -0.04 8.69
N ILE A 342 -34.80 -0.82 7.69
CA ILE A 342 -35.60 -1.10 6.48
C ILE A 342 -36.87 -1.86 6.86
N SER A 343 -36.78 -2.83 7.77
CA SER A 343 -37.94 -3.59 8.24
C SER A 343 -38.96 -2.67 8.91
N ILE A 344 -38.55 -1.87 9.90
CA ILE A 344 -39.44 -0.94 10.62
C ILE A 344 -40.07 0.06 9.64
N THR A 345 -39.27 0.64 8.74
CA THR A 345 -39.77 1.61 7.75
C THR A 345 -40.81 0.98 6.83
N THR A 346 -40.56 -0.24 6.34
CA THR A 346 -41.49 -0.96 5.45
C THR A 346 -42.80 -1.28 6.15
N PHE A 347 -42.77 -1.84 7.36
CA PHE A 347 -43.99 -2.12 8.13
C PHE A 347 -44.75 -0.85 8.52
N SER A 348 -44.05 0.23 8.87
CA SER A 348 -44.67 1.53 9.19
C SER A 348 -45.41 2.11 7.98
N CYS A 349 -44.84 2.02 6.78
CA CYS A 349 -45.50 2.47 5.55
C CYS A 349 -46.79 1.67 5.25
N VAL A 350 -46.80 0.36 5.54
CA VAL A 350 -48.00 -0.48 5.36
C VAL A 350 -49.08 -0.11 6.37
N LEU A 351 -48.74 0.02 7.66
CA LEU A 351 -49.72 0.35 8.71
C LEU A 351 -50.34 1.74 8.51
N LEU A 352 -49.55 2.73 8.05
CA LEU A 352 -50.04 4.08 7.77
C LEU A 352 -50.95 4.15 6.54
N ARG A 353 -50.87 3.17 5.62
CA ARG A 353 -51.79 3.05 4.49
C ARG A 353 -53.19 2.71 4.97
N ASP A 354 -53.31 1.71 5.85
CA ASP A 354 -54.58 1.27 6.40
C ASP A 354 -55.25 2.33 7.30
N SER A 355 -54.48 3.29 7.84
CA SER A 355 -55.03 4.39 8.65
C SER A 355 -55.56 5.58 7.83
N LYS A 356 -55.29 5.65 6.52
CA LYS A 356 -55.58 6.82 5.67
C LYS A 356 -56.64 6.60 4.58
N GLU A 357 -57.24 5.41 4.47
CA GLU A 357 -58.44 5.22 3.64
C GLU A 357 -59.70 5.57 4.44
N PRO A 358 -60.40 6.71 4.18
CA PRO A 358 -61.72 6.95 4.75
C PRO A 358 -62.78 6.07 4.04
N PRO A 359 -63.76 5.51 4.77
CA PRO A 359 -64.91 4.83 4.17
C PRO A 359 -65.91 5.89 3.68
N THR A 360 -65.67 6.51 2.53
CA THR A 360 -66.64 7.40 1.88
C THR A 360 -66.63 7.19 0.37
N ALA A 361 -67.31 6.13 -0.08
CA ALA A 361 -67.78 5.98 -1.45
C ALA A 361 -69.13 5.23 -1.49
N GLU A 362 -70.02 5.52 -0.53
CA GLU A 362 -71.38 4.92 -0.46
C GLU A 362 -72.51 5.98 -0.58
N HIS A 363 -72.21 7.18 -1.06
CA HIS A 363 -73.24 8.19 -1.34
C HIS A 363 -72.84 9.08 -2.51
N CYS A 364 -73.80 9.35 -3.42
CA CYS A 364 -73.70 9.98 -4.74
C CYS A 364 -73.28 8.98 -5.84
N GLU A 365 -74.11 8.52 -6.78
CA GLU A 365 -75.27 9.15 -7.43
C GLU A 365 -76.35 8.11 -7.77
N GLY A 366 -77.59 8.45 -7.45
CA GLY A 366 -78.76 7.99 -8.19
C GLY A 366 -79.41 9.20 -8.86
N LEU A 367 -79.52 9.19 -10.20
CA LEU A 367 -80.66 9.66 -11.00
C LEU A 367 -80.39 9.30 -12.49
N GLY A 368 -81.37 8.69 -13.17
CA GLY A 368 -81.25 7.90 -14.41
C GLY A 368 -81.14 8.67 -15.76
N PRO A 369 -81.66 8.18 -16.92
CA PRO A 369 -82.60 7.07 -17.13
C PRO A 369 -82.22 6.02 -18.22
N HIS A 370 -82.92 4.88 -18.16
CA HIS A 370 -83.35 4.01 -19.27
C HIS A 370 -82.35 3.65 -20.39
N HIS A 371 -81.89 2.39 -20.41
CA HIS A 371 -82.07 1.52 -21.58
C HIS A 371 -82.02 0.02 -21.22
N THR A 372 -83.15 -0.62 -21.53
CA THR A 372 -83.45 -2.05 -21.74
C THR A 372 -82.27 -3.00 -22.07
N GLY A 373 -82.20 -4.18 -21.42
CA GLY A 373 -81.35 -5.27 -21.92
C GLY A 373 -81.21 -6.55 -21.07
N ARG A 374 -82.22 -7.42 -21.10
CA ARG A 374 -82.20 -8.89 -20.89
C ARG A 374 -81.44 -9.51 -19.69
N ARG A 375 -82.25 -10.06 -18.78
CA ARG A 375 -81.95 -11.26 -17.97
C ARG A 375 -81.55 -12.45 -18.84
N VAL A 376 -80.48 -13.15 -18.44
CA VAL A 376 -80.40 -14.62 -18.55
C VAL A 376 -79.90 -15.15 -17.21
N ARG A 377 -80.75 -15.99 -16.60
CA ARG A 377 -80.56 -16.70 -15.35
C ARG A 377 -80.24 -18.13 -15.74
N THR A 378 -79.10 -18.67 -15.31
CA THR A 378 -78.84 -20.12 -15.36
C THR A 378 -78.56 -20.63 -13.95
N ARG A 379 -79.16 -21.80 -13.72
CA ARG A 379 -79.37 -22.51 -12.46
C ARG A 379 -78.10 -22.96 -11.77
#